data_AF-A0A522B2I9-F1
#
_entry.id   AF-A0A522B2I9-F1
#
_cell.length_a   1.000
_cell.length_b   1.000
_cell.length_c   1.000
_cell.angle_alpha   90.00
_cell.angle_beta   90.00
_cell.angle_gamma   90.00
#
_symmetry.space_group_name_H-M   'P 1'
#
loop_
_entity.id
_entity.type
_entity.pdbx_description
1 polymer ?
#
loop_
_entity_poly.entity_id
_entity_poly.type
_entity_poly.pdbx_seq_one_letter_code
_entity_poly.pdbx_strand_id
1 'polypeptide(L)' 'AELLEHFRFLSDDQARRLLLTPRKRKEVEEELADILFFILRFSQRFQIDLDEALRKKLKKNATKYPIKKARGKNLKYTEL' A
#
# COMPACT_ATOMS: atom_id res chain seq x y z
N ALA A 1 8.96 9.00 4.18
CA ALA A 1 9.87 7.92 3.70
C ALA A 1 10.15 6.93 4.83
N GLU A 2 9.82 7.31 6.06
CA GLU A 2 10.00 6.57 7.30
C GLU A 2 9.39 5.17 7.29
N LEU A 3 8.13 4.99 6.85
CA LEU A 3 7.50 3.65 6.85
C LEU A 3 8.38 2.59 6.14
N LEU A 4 8.95 2.92 4.98
CA LEU A 4 9.78 1.99 4.21
C LEU A 4 11.16 1.77 4.83
N GLU A 5 11.63 2.67 5.68
CA GLU A 5 12.93 2.54 6.36
C GLU A 5 12.93 1.38 7.35
N HIS A 6 11.79 1.10 7.98
CA HIS A 6 11.62 -0.08 8.85
C HIS A 6 11.85 -1.42 8.13
N PHE A 7 11.73 -1.46 6.79
CA PHE A 7 11.73 -2.69 6.01
C PHE A 7 12.86 -2.79 4.96
N ARG A 8 13.67 -1.74 4.77
CA ARG A 8 14.60 -1.61 3.62
C ARG A 8 15.58 -2.78 3.44
N PHE A 9 16.03 -3.41 4.53
CA PHE A 9 17.01 -4.49 4.51
C PHE A 9 16.48 -5.81 5.12
N LEU A 10 15.15 -5.95 5.20
CA LEU A 10 14.52 -7.13 5.79
C LEU A 10 13.96 -8.04 4.70
N SER A 11 14.14 -9.36 4.87
CA SER A 11 13.32 -10.35 4.16
C SER A 11 11.88 -10.34 4.68
N ASP A 12 10.95 -10.95 3.93
CA ASP A 12 9.55 -11.09 4.36
C ASP A 12 9.41 -11.72 5.75
N ASP A 13 10.20 -12.75 6.06
CA ASP A 13 10.17 -13.40 7.37
C ASP A 13 10.72 -12.50 8.47
N GLN A 14 11.77 -11.74 8.19
CA GLN A 14 12.33 -10.76 9.13
C GLN A 14 11.34 -9.61 9.38
N ALA A 15 10.67 -9.11 8.35
CA ALA A 15 9.63 -8.10 8.45
C ALA A 15 8.45 -8.57 9.31
N ARG A 16 7.98 -9.82 9.11
CA ARG A 16 6.92 -10.41 9.94
C ARG A 16 7.34 -10.50 11.41
N ARG A 17 8.57 -10.95 11.69
CA ARG A 17 9.10 -11.03 13.06
C ARG A 17 9.28 -9.65 13.69
N LEU A 18 9.70 -8.64 12.93
CA LEU A 18 9.82 -7.27 13.40
C LEU A 18 8.49 -6.77 13.99
N LEU A 19 7.38 -7.05 13.30
CA LEU A 19 6.04 -6.64 13.70
C LEU A 19 5.49 -7.41 14.91
N LEU A 20 6.14 -8.49 15.35
CA LEU A 20 5.81 -9.16 16.62
C LEU A 20 6.34 -8.39 17.83
N THR A 21 7.31 -7.48 17.63
CA THR A 21 7.85 -6.66 18.71
C THR A 21 6.92 -5.47 18.96
N PRO A 22 6.33 -5.31 20.17
CA PRO A 22 5.33 -4.26 20.43
C PRO A 22 5.80 -2.85 20.10
N ARG A 23 7.06 -2.54 20.43
CA ARG A 23 7.66 -1.23 20.11
C ARG A 23 7.71 -0.96 18.62
N LYS A 24 8.23 -1.91 17.83
CA LYS A 24 8.37 -1.73 16.38
C LYS A 24 7.03 -1.69 15.68
N ARG A 25 6.07 -2.48 16.16
CA ARG A 25 4.69 -2.42 15.68
C ARG A 25 4.08 -1.05 15.91
N LYS A 26 4.25 -0.46 17.09
CA LYS A 26 3.74 0.88 17.40
C LYS A 26 4.36 1.95 16.49
N GLU A 27 5.68 1.91 16.28
CA GLU A 27 6.36 2.83 15.35
C GLU A 27 5.75 2.72 13.93
N VAL A 28 5.53 1.50 13.42
CA VAL A 28 4.89 1.29 12.10
C VAL A 28 3.43 1.77 12.07
N GLU A 29 2.68 1.56 13.16
CA GLU A 29 1.29 2.02 13.28
C GLU A 29 1.19 3.55 13.26
N GLU A 30 2.12 4.25 13.92
CA GLU A 30 2.22 5.72 13.90
C GLU A 30 2.50 6.24 12.47
N GLU A 31 3.47 5.64 11.77
CA GLU A 31 3.77 6.00 10.38
C GLU A 31 2.60 5.75 9.41
N LEU A 32 1.85 4.66 9.62
CA LEU A 32 0.64 4.38 8.84
C LEU A 32 -0.50 5.37 9.14
N ALA A 33 -0.60 5.86 10.38
CA ALA A 33 -1.56 6.88 10.75
C ALA A 33 -1.22 8.22 10.10
N ASP A 34 0.05 8.61 10.06
CA ASP A 34 0.51 9.88 9.46
C ASP A 34 0.31 9.91 7.94
N ILE A 35 0.88 8.92 7.24
CA ILE A 35 0.14 8.09 6.29
C ILE A 35 -1.25 8.58 5.82
N LEU A 36 -2.23 7.95 6.45
CA LEU A 36 -3.64 8.13 6.23
C LEU A 36 -4.08 9.57 6.49
N PHE A 37 -3.58 10.21 7.54
CA PHE A 37 -3.90 11.59 7.89
C PHE A 37 -3.60 12.53 6.72
N PHE A 38 -2.40 12.46 6.13
CA PHE A 38 -2.05 13.30 5.01
C PHE A 38 -2.89 13.00 3.77
N ILE A 39 -3.20 11.73 3.49
CA ILE A 39 -4.09 11.36 2.38
C ILE A 39 -5.47 12.03 2.56
N LEU A 40 -6.06 11.92 3.75
CA LEU A 40 -7.37 12.49 4.06
C LEU A 40 -7.34 14.01 4.00
N ARG A 41 -6.35 14.65 4.63
CA ARG A 41 -6.20 16.11 4.66
C ARG A 41 -5.95 16.70 3.29
N PHE A 42 -5.09 16.07 2.49
CA PHE A 42 -4.81 16.49 1.12
C PHE A 42 -6.07 16.38 0.26
N SER A 43 -6.78 15.26 0.37
CA SER A 43 -8.01 15.03 -0.40
C SER A 43 -9.10 16.03 -0.04
N GLN A 44 -9.29 16.31 1.26
CA GLN A 44 -10.20 17.34 1.72
C GLN A 44 -9.81 18.73 1.19
N ARG A 45 -8.52 19.10 1.28
CA ARG A 45 -8.03 20.42 0.88
C ARG A 45 -8.21 20.68 -0.62
N PHE A 46 -8.02 19.66 -1.45
CA PHE A 46 -8.06 19.77 -2.91
C PHE A 46 -9.32 19.18 -3.54
N GLN A 47 -10.35 18.89 -2.73
CA GLN A 47 -11.64 18.38 -3.18
C GLN A 47 -11.52 17.10 -4.04
N ILE A 48 -10.63 16.20 -3.63
CA ILE A 48 -10.46 14.89 -4.28
C ILE A 48 -11.42 13.90 -3.63
N ASP A 49 -12.33 13.33 -4.42
CA ASP A 49 -13.15 12.19 -4.00
C ASP A 49 -12.31 10.91 -4.02
N LEU A 50 -11.93 10.45 -2.83
CA LEU A 50 -11.12 9.25 -2.66
C LEU A 50 -11.86 7.96 -3.04
N ASP A 51 -13.18 7.87 -2.81
CA ASP A 51 -13.98 6.69 -3.19
C ASP A 51 -14.04 6.58 -4.71
N GLU A 52 -14.35 7.68 -5.39
CA GLU A 52 -14.41 7.71 -6.85
C GLU A 52 -13.03 7.44 -7.46
N ALA A 53 -11.96 8.05 -6.93
CA ALA A 53 -10.60 7.83 -7.39
C ALA A 53 -10.17 6.37 -7.23
N LEU A 54 -10.49 5.74 -6.09
CA LEU A 54 -10.20 4.33 -5.84
C LEU A 54 -10.98 3.43 -6.81
N ARG A 55 -12.28 3.66 -7.02
CA ARG A 55 -13.10 2.89 -7.98
C ARG A 55 -12.55 2.99 -9.39
N LYS A 56 -12.19 4.20 -9.85
CA LYS A 56 -11.56 4.42 -11.17
C LYS A 56 -10.25 3.65 -11.28
N LYS A 57 -9.41 3.67 -10.24
CA LYS A 57 -8.14 2.94 -10.20
C LYS A 57 -8.34 1.43 -10.26
N LEU A 58 -9.28 0.89 -9.49
CA LEU A 58 -9.60 -0.54 -9.48
C LEU A 58 -10.13 -1.03 -10.84
N LYS A 59 -11.03 -0.26 -11.48
CA LYS A 59 -11.49 -0.55 -12.85
C LYS A 59 -10.31 -0.61 -13.85
N LYS A 60 -9.42 0.38 -13.80
CA LYS A 60 -8.21 0.41 -14.65
C LYS A 60 -7.29 -0.77 -14.37
N ASN A 61 -7.12 -1.16 -13.11
CA ASN A 61 -6.32 -2.32 -12.74
C ASN A 61 -6.95 -3.63 -13.24
N ALA A 62 -8.28 -3.78 -13.18
CA ALA A 62 -8.96 -4.97 -13.71
C ALA A 62 -8.74 -5.16 -15.22
N THR A 63 -8.69 -4.06 -15.99
CA THR A 63 -8.33 -4.11 -17.41
C THR A 63 -6.87 -4.50 -17.62
N LYS A 64 -5.96 -4.00 -16.77
CA LYS A 64 -4.52 -4.30 -16.85
C LYS A 64 -4.17 -5.71 -16.38
N TYR A 65 -4.90 -6.26 -15.42
CA TYR A 65 -4.63 -7.56 -14.80
C TYR A 65 -5.86 -8.47 -14.93
N PRO A 66 -6.15 -9.03 -16.12
CA PRO A 66 -7.27 -9.96 -16.27
C PRO A 66 -7.06 -11.18 -15.38
N ILE A 67 -8.09 -11.60 -14.64
CA ILE A 67 -8.02 -12.74 -13.70
C ILE A 67 -7.47 -14.01 -14.38
N LYS A 68 -7.86 -14.27 -15.62
CA LYS A 68 -7.40 -15.43 -16.40
C LYS A 68 -5.88 -15.43 -16.67
N LYS A 69 -5.23 -14.26 -16.67
CA LYS A 69 -3.80 -14.09 -16.97
C LYS A 69 -2.94 -13.82 -15.73
N ALA A 70 -3.51 -13.13 -14.74
CA ALA A 70 -2.77 -12.59 -13.60
C ALA A 70 -2.91 -13.37 -12.29
N ARG A 71 -3.88 -14.31 -12.17
CA ARG A 71 -4.11 -15.03 -10.92
C ARG A 71 -2.88 -15.88 -10.54
N GLY A 72 -2.33 -15.63 -9.36
CA GLY A 72 -1.16 -16.35 -8.83
C GLY A 72 0.19 -15.88 -9.38
N LYS A 73 0.23 -14.81 -10.18
CA LYS A 73 1.47 -14.27 -10.77
C LYS A 73 1.73 -12.85 -10.28
N ASN A 74 2.96 -12.58 -9.83
CA ASN A 74 3.43 -11.25 -9.47
C ASN A 74 4.20 -10.60 -10.64
N LEU A 75 3.57 -10.57 -11.82
CA LEU A 75 4.13 -9.97 -13.04
C LEU A 75 3.44 -8.63 -13.30
N LYS A 76 4.17 -7.64 -13.82
CA LYS A 76 3.51 -6.41 -14.30
C LYS A 76 2.65 -6.75 -15.52
N TYR A 77 1.63 -5.93 -15.80
CA TYR A 77 0.77 -6.14 -16.97
C TYR A 77 1.49 -6.12 -18.32
N THR A 78 2.69 -5.54 -18.37
CA THR A 78 3.59 -5.57 -19.54
C THR A 78 4.27 -6.92 -19.74
N GLU A 79 4.22 -7.78 -18.73
CA GLU A 79 4.86 -9.10 -18.63
C GLU A 79 3.82 -10.23 -18.47
N LEU A 80 2.51 -9.91 -18.57
CA LEU A 80 1.39 -10.84 -18.43
C LEU A 80 0.97 -11.55 -19.72
#